data_AF-A0A9E5HLL3-F1
#
_entry.id   AF-A0A9E5HLL3-F1
#
_cell.length_a   1.000
_cell.length_b   1.000
_cell.length_c   1.000
_cell.angle_alpha   90.00
_cell.angle_beta   90.00
_cell.angle_gamma   90.00
#
_symmetry.space_group_name_H-M   'P 1'
#
loop_
_entity.id
_entity.type
_entity.pdbx_description
1 polymer ?
#
loop_
_entity_poly.entity_id
_entity_poly.type
_entity_poly.pdbx_seq_one_letter_code
_entity_poly.pdbx_strand_id
1 'polypeptide(L)'
;MTKWADHIKILPYPPLPHRQIAAQVILDHLDAAHAHSIQCRLDDDDAVHRTFIERLKTDAADGVIDYANKPRFALDYARGYAIRPSAEGLQAEELVQNLWTPALAAVFKTSANNTVMNFGHHKLDQHMPVISDWDTVMFLRSFHDENDSASARELDRFKFTPLTAQQQHHFKTDFNFDIDLIKQLWTDA
;
A
#
# COMPACT_ATOMS: atom_id res chain seq x y z
N MET A 1 8.52 6.14 -26.17
CA MET A 1 7.62 6.34 -25.02
C MET A 1 6.59 5.23 -25.06
N THR A 2 6.57 4.38 -24.03
CA THR A 2 5.87 3.10 -24.04
C THR A 2 4.37 3.32 -23.84
N LYS A 3 3.56 2.71 -24.72
CA LYS A 3 2.08 2.76 -24.79
C LYS A 3 1.32 2.32 -23.51
N TRP A 4 2.03 2.06 -22.42
CA TRP A 4 1.49 1.56 -21.15
C TRP A 4 1.21 2.67 -20.13
N ALA A 5 1.66 3.91 -20.35
CA ALA A 5 1.60 4.97 -19.35
C ALA A 5 0.27 5.76 -19.32
N ASP A 6 -0.71 5.44 -20.17
CA ASP A 6 -1.96 6.23 -20.29
C ASP A 6 -2.79 6.27 -18.98
N HIS A 7 -2.54 5.33 -18.06
CA HIS A 7 -3.20 5.24 -16.75
C HIS A 7 -2.39 5.87 -15.60
N ILE A 8 -1.21 6.44 -15.88
CA ILE A 8 -0.38 7.12 -14.88
C ILE A 8 -0.40 8.62 -15.17
N LYS A 9 -0.77 9.41 -14.18
CA LYS A 9 -0.78 10.88 -14.25
C LYS A 9 0.10 11.45 -13.15
N ILE A 10 1.06 12.29 -13.51
CA ILE A 10 1.87 13.06 -12.56
C ILE A 10 1.22 14.43 -12.41
N LEU A 11 0.83 14.79 -11.18
CA LEU A 11 0.11 16.02 -10.89
C LEU A 11 0.94 16.88 -9.92
N PRO A 12 1.56 17.98 -10.38
CA PRO A 12 2.34 18.85 -9.51
C PRO A 12 1.43 19.79 -8.71
N TYR A 13 1.75 20.00 -7.43
CA TYR A 13 1.07 20.94 -6.53
C TYR A 13 2.09 21.75 -5.71
N PRO A 14 1.77 23.00 -5.34
CA PRO A 14 2.59 23.74 -4.36
C PRO A 14 2.50 23.08 -2.96
N PRO A 15 3.47 23.33 -2.07
CA PRO A 15 3.42 22.80 -0.71
C PRO A 15 2.17 23.28 0.06
N LEU A 16 1.29 22.35 0.42
CA LEU A 16 0.11 22.54 1.26
C LEU A 16 -0.10 21.29 2.14
N PRO A 17 -1.07 21.26 3.07
CA PRO A 17 -1.32 20.07 3.88
C PRO A 17 -1.59 18.83 3.01
N HIS A 18 -0.64 17.87 3.02
CA HIS A 18 -0.61 16.70 2.14
C HIS A 18 -1.96 15.98 1.99
N ARG A 19 -2.62 15.69 3.13
CA ARG A 19 -3.91 14.97 3.13
C ARG A 19 -5.03 15.74 2.41
N GLN A 20 -5.03 17.08 2.46
CA GLN A 20 -6.05 17.89 1.82
C GLN A 20 -5.84 17.92 0.30
N ILE A 21 -4.60 18.09 -0.17
CA ILE A 21 -4.28 18.01 -1.60
C ILE A 21 -4.66 16.63 -2.14
N ALA A 22 -4.18 15.56 -1.51
CA ALA A 22 -4.43 14.20 -1.99
C ALA A 22 -5.93 13.87 -2.02
N ALA A 23 -6.70 14.30 -1.01
CA ALA A 23 -8.15 14.15 -1.02
C ALA A 23 -8.80 14.88 -2.21
N GLN A 24 -8.41 16.13 -2.44
CA GLN A 24 -8.94 16.93 -3.56
C GLN A 24 -8.57 16.32 -4.91
N VAL A 25 -7.31 15.90 -5.08
CA VAL A 25 -6.81 15.22 -6.29
C VAL A 25 -7.65 14.00 -6.62
N ILE A 26 -7.91 13.14 -5.62
CA ILE A 26 -8.75 11.96 -5.81
C ILE A 26 -10.14 12.38 -6.29
N LEU A 27 -10.80 13.32 -5.60
CA LEU A 27 -12.15 13.78 -5.96
C LEU A 27 -12.22 14.37 -7.36
N ASP A 28 -11.25 15.18 -7.76
CA ASP A 28 -11.18 15.82 -9.09
C ASP A 28 -10.97 14.82 -10.23
N HIS A 29 -10.45 13.63 -9.92
CA HIS A 29 -10.13 12.58 -10.89
C HIS A 29 -11.06 11.37 -10.80
N LEU A 30 -12.12 11.43 -9.99
CA LEU A 30 -13.14 10.41 -9.99
C LEU A 30 -13.86 10.37 -11.34
N ASP A 31 -13.96 9.18 -11.91
CA ASP A 31 -14.74 8.96 -13.12
C ASP A 31 -16.19 8.66 -12.76
N ALA A 32 -17.07 9.62 -13.06
CA ALA A 32 -18.51 9.52 -12.81
C ALA A 32 -19.21 8.41 -13.61
N ALA A 33 -18.56 7.83 -14.64
CA ALA A 33 -19.07 6.65 -15.33
C ALA A 33 -19.04 5.38 -14.48
N HIS A 34 -18.26 5.38 -13.38
CA HIS A 34 -18.18 4.27 -12.45
C HIS A 34 -18.95 4.56 -11.16
N ALA A 35 -19.68 3.56 -10.65
CA ALA A 35 -20.45 3.69 -9.41
C ALA A 35 -19.57 3.72 -8.15
N HIS A 36 -18.36 3.16 -8.23
CA HIS A 36 -17.42 3.07 -7.11
C HIS A 36 -15.99 3.39 -7.56
N SER A 37 -15.18 3.84 -6.61
CA SER A 37 -13.74 4.03 -6.74
C SER A 37 -13.00 3.21 -5.69
N ILE A 38 -11.96 2.49 -6.09
CA ILE A 38 -11.02 1.83 -5.18
C ILE A 38 -9.86 2.81 -4.94
N GLN A 39 -9.56 3.10 -3.67
CA GLN A 39 -8.56 4.09 -3.28
C GLN A 39 -7.58 3.45 -2.29
N CYS A 40 -6.29 3.44 -2.63
CA CYS A 40 -5.21 2.97 -1.77
C CYS A 40 -4.19 4.09 -1.53
N ARG A 41 -3.32 3.89 -0.54
CA ARG A 41 -2.16 4.73 -0.25
C ARG A 41 -0.92 3.84 -0.35
N LEU A 42 0.09 4.29 -1.07
CA LEU A 42 1.36 3.60 -1.17
C LEU A 42 2.47 4.63 -0.99
N ASP A 43 3.33 4.38 -0.01
CA ASP A 43 4.51 5.21 0.25
C ASP A 43 5.60 4.83 -0.78
N ASP A 44 6.55 5.73 -1.03
CA ASP A 44 7.53 5.61 -2.12
C ASP A 44 8.62 4.56 -1.86
N ASP A 45 8.76 4.13 -0.61
CA ASP A 45 9.69 3.13 -0.11
C ASP A 45 9.03 1.75 0.16
N ASP A 46 7.69 1.67 0.08
CA ASP A 46 6.90 0.46 0.24
C ASP A 46 6.68 -0.28 -1.10
N ALA A 47 6.34 -1.58 -1.01
CA ALA A 47 5.95 -2.37 -2.18
C ALA A 47 4.74 -3.27 -1.92
N VAL A 48 4.02 -3.57 -2.99
CA VAL A 48 2.86 -4.47 -3.00
C VAL A 48 3.09 -5.64 -3.95
N HIS A 49 2.41 -6.74 -3.68
CA HIS A 49 2.45 -7.91 -4.55
C HIS A 49 1.98 -7.55 -5.96
N ARG A 50 2.58 -8.12 -6.99
CA ARG A 50 2.31 -7.82 -8.41
C ARG A 50 0.85 -8.03 -8.86
N THR A 51 0.09 -8.81 -8.10
CA THR A 51 -1.34 -9.08 -8.33
C THR A 51 -2.26 -8.18 -7.49
N PHE A 52 -1.72 -7.22 -6.74
CA PHE A 52 -2.50 -6.37 -5.82
C PHE A 52 -3.67 -5.67 -6.52
N ILE A 53 -3.44 -5.05 -7.68
CA ILE A 53 -4.51 -4.38 -8.43
C ILE A 53 -5.55 -5.37 -8.97
N GLU A 54 -5.14 -6.56 -9.38
CA GLU A 54 -6.05 -7.61 -9.85
C GLU A 54 -6.94 -8.11 -8.72
N ARG A 55 -6.35 -8.44 -7.57
CA ARG A 55 -7.08 -8.88 -6.38
C ARG A 55 -8.03 -7.80 -5.87
N LEU A 56 -7.57 -6.55 -5.78
CA LEU A 56 -8.43 -5.44 -5.38
C LEU A 56 -9.68 -5.31 -6.25
N LYS A 57 -9.55 -5.47 -7.57
CA LYS A 57 -10.69 -5.38 -8.49
C LYS A 57 -11.67 -6.53 -8.29
N THR A 58 -11.17 -7.74 -8.10
CA THR A 58 -11.99 -8.94 -7.84
C THR A 58 -12.73 -8.78 -6.51
N ASP A 59 -12.01 -8.54 -5.42
CA ASP A 59 -12.59 -8.49 -4.08
C ASP A 59 -13.51 -7.29 -3.90
N ALA A 60 -13.23 -6.17 -4.59
CA ALA A 60 -14.13 -5.02 -4.60
C ALA A 60 -15.44 -5.32 -5.36
N ALA A 61 -15.41 -6.13 -6.43
CA ALA A 61 -16.62 -6.50 -7.16
C ALA A 61 -17.57 -7.29 -6.25
N ASP A 62 -17.04 -8.24 -5.47
CA ASP A 62 -17.80 -9.01 -4.49
C ASP A 62 -18.27 -8.11 -3.33
N GLY A 63 -17.37 -7.30 -2.77
CA GLY A 63 -17.68 -6.38 -1.68
C GLY A 63 -18.74 -5.32 -2.02
N VAL A 64 -18.84 -4.89 -3.28
CA VAL A 64 -19.91 -3.97 -3.73
C VAL A 64 -21.29 -4.62 -3.64
N ILE A 65 -21.39 -5.94 -3.83
CA ILE A 65 -22.63 -6.70 -3.66
C ILE A 65 -22.95 -6.83 -2.17
N ASP A 66 -21.99 -7.30 -1.38
CA ASP A 66 -22.17 -7.57 0.06
C ASP A 66 -22.45 -6.29 0.86
N TYR A 67 -21.88 -5.17 0.43
CA TYR A 67 -22.02 -3.86 1.07
C TYR A 67 -22.80 -2.84 0.24
N ALA A 68 -23.73 -3.28 -0.61
CA ALA A 68 -24.51 -2.40 -1.50
C ALA A 68 -25.17 -1.19 -0.80
N ASN A 69 -25.61 -1.37 0.45
CA ASN A 69 -26.25 -0.33 1.26
C ASN A 69 -25.28 0.54 2.07
N LYS A 70 -23.98 0.28 2.02
CA LYS A 70 -22.95 1.08 2.69
C LYS A 70 -22.37 2.10 1.71
N PRO A 71 -21.94 3.28 2.19
CA PRO A 71 -21.28 4.26 1.33
C PRO A 71 -19.84 3.85 0.98
N ARG A 72 -19.25 2.92 1.74
CA ARG A 72 -17.86 2.50 1.66
C ARG A 72 -17.59 1.23 2.47
N PHE A 73 -16.51 0.55 2.12
CA PHE A 73 -15.90 -0.57 2.84
C PHE A 73 -14.38 -0.60 2.55
N ALA A 74 -13.62 -1.42 3.25
CA ALA A 74 -12.19 -1.58 3.06
C ALA A 74 -11.79 -3.03 2.77
N LEU A 75 -10.68 -3.17 2.05
CA LEU A 75 -10.02 -4.42 1.70
C LEU A 75 -8.59 -4.35 2.24
N ASP A 76 -8.24 -5.30 3.11
CA ASP A 76 -7.00 -5.30 3.89
C ASP A 76 -6.24 -6.62 3.68
N TYR A 77 -5.15 -6.58 2.93
CA TYR A 77 -4.29 -7.75 2.78
C TYR A 77 -3.19 -7.72 3.84
N ALA A 78 -3.47 -8.34 4.99
CA ALA A 78 -2.77 -8.11 6.24
C ALA A 78 -1.43 -8.84 6.38
N ARG A 79 -1.10 -9.78 5.49
CA ARG A 79 0.17 -10.52 5.57
C ARG A 79 1.24 -9.91 4.66
N GLY A 80 2.45 -9.76 5.19
CA GLY A 80 3.56 -9.15 4.45
C GLY A 80 4.88 -9.25 5.21
N TYR A 81 5.82 -8.39 4.82
CA TYR A 81 7.11 -8.24 5.48
C TYR A 81 7.33 -6.81 5.96
N ALA A 82 7.87 -6.66 7.17
CA ALA A 82 8.68 -5.48 7.48
C ALA A 82 10.07 -5.70 6.87
N ILE A 83 10.59 -4.73 6.13
CA ILE A 83 11.91 -4.81 5.49
C ILE A 83 12.81 -3.66 5.96
N ARG A 84 14.10 -3.95 6.04
CA ARG A 84 15.15 -2.98 6.35
C ARG A 84 16.26 -3.10 5.31
N PRO A 85 16.37 -2.14 4.37
CA PRO A 85 17.54 -2.02 3.50
C PRO A 85 18.77 -1.55 4.29
N SER A 86 19.95 -2.08 3.95
CA SER A 86 21.27 -1.59 4.39
C SER A 86 22.33 -1.89 3.32
N ALA A 87 23.56 -1.37 3.47
CA ALA A 87 24.66 -1.69 2.55
C ALA A 87 25.02 -3.19 2.51
N GLU A 88 24.76 -3.96 3.57
CA GLU A 88 24.96 -5.42 3.58
C GLU A 88 23.85 -6.20 2.87
N GLY A 89 22.71 -5.55 2.61
CA GLY A 89 21.58 -6.11 1.89
C GLY A 89 20.24 -5.85 2.56
N LEU A 90 19.28 -6.72 2.25
CA LEU A 90 17.92 -6.61 2.77
C LEU A 90 17.72 -7.58 3.94
N GLN A 91 17.24 -7.05 5.05
CA GLN A 91 16.74 -7.84 6.16
C GLN A 91 15.21 -7.74 6.21
N ALA A 92 14.54 -8.79 6.69
CA ALA A 92 13.10 -8.78 6.82
C ALA A 92 12.61 -9.58 8.03
N GLU A 93 11.38 -9.26 8.44
CA GLU A 93 10.54 -10.07 9.32
C GLU A 93 9.18 -10.26 8.65
N GLU A 94 8.75 -11.51 8.49
CA GLU A 94 7.39 -11.80 8.03
C GLU A 94 6.40 -11.57 9.17
N LEU A 95 5.25 -10.98 8.86
CA LEU A 95 4.23 -10.64 9.85
C LEU A 95 2.82 -10.62 9.26
N VAL A 96 1.84 -10.72 10.15
CA VAL A 96 0.44 -10.40 9.87
C VAL A 96 0.07 -9.19 10.68
N GLN A 97 -0.32 -8.11 10.00
CA GLN A 97 -0.64 -6.85 10.62
C GLN A 97 -1.77 -6.15 9.87
N ASN A 98 -2.93 -6.12 10.52
CA ASN A 98 -4.12 -5.52 9.94
C ASN A 98 -3.96 -4.01 9.78
N LEU A 99 -4.62 -3.50 8.75
CA LEU A 99 -4.79 -2.07 8.48
C LEU A 99 -3.46 -1.32 8.30
N TRP A 100 -2.43 -1.99 7.78
CA TRP A 100 -1.20 -1.33 7.35
C TRP A 100 -1.33 -0.83 5.92
N THR A 101 -0.78 0.37 5.67
CA THR A 101 -0.98 1.12 4.42
C THR A 101 -0.65 0.38 3.11
N PRO A 102 0.46 -0.37 2.96
CA PRO A 102 0.93 -0.76 1.63
C PRO A 102 -0.12 -1.55 0.83
N ALA A 103 -0.69 -2.60 1.44
CA ALA A 103 -1.69 -3.46 0.81
C ALA A 103 -3.09 -3.26 1.40
N LEU A 104 -3.48 -2.00 1.59
CA LEU A 104 -4.77 -1.60 2.11
C LEU A 104 -5.48 -0.64 1.14
N ALA A 105 -6.73 -0.92 0.87
CA ALA A 105 -7.59 -0.06 0.07
C ALA A 105 -8.94 0.18 0.74
N ALA A 106 -9.55 1.29 0.38
CA ALA A 106 -10.94 1.59 0.70
C ALA A 106 -11.73 1.81 -0.59
N VAL A 107 -12.89 1.19 -0.68
CA VAL A 107 -13.83 1.30 -1.78
C VAL A 107 -14.91 2.30 -1.37
N PHE A 108 -15.13 3.30 -2.20
CA PHE A 108 -16.12 4.35 -1.98
C PHE A 108 -17.12 4.37 -3.11
N LYS A 109 -18.39 4.64 -2.81
CA LYS A 109 -19.31 5.12 -3.84
C LYS A 109 -18.74 6.42 -4.44
N THR A 110 -18.79 6.56 -5.76
CA THR A 110 -18.28 7.76 -6.46
C THR A 110 -19.02 9.04 -6.03
N SER A 111 -20.24 8.91 -5.49
CA SER A 111 -21.00 10.02 -4.90
C SER A 111 -20.56 10.44 -3.50
N ALA A 112 -19.58 9.74 -2.89
CA ALA A 112 -19.09 10.09 -1.57
C ALA A 112 -18.13 11.29 -1.62
N ASN A 113 -18.33 12.24 -0.70
CA ASN A 113 -17.44 13.40 -0.54
C ASN A 113 -16.19 13.09 0.31
N ASN A 114 -16.07 11.85 0.81
CA ASN A 114 -14.89 11.40 1.53
C ASN A 114 -14.04 10.50 0.65
N THR A 115 -12.74 10.54 0.89
CA THR A 115 -11.71 9.70 0.29
C THR A 115 -11.01 8.89 1.37
N VAL A 116 -10.12 7.99 0.96
CA VAL A 116 -9.22 7.25 1.85
C VAL A 116 -8.40 8.20 2.74
N MET A 117 -8.12 9.42 2.28
CA MET A 117 -7.34 10.42 3.02
C MET A 117 -8.05 11.00 4.25
N ASN A 118 -9.37 10.86 4.35
CA ASN A 118 -10.14 11.36 5.48
C ASN A 118 -10.04 10.47 6.73
N PHE A 119 -9.52 9.25 6.60
CA PHE A 119 -9.48 8.26 7.68
C PHE A 119 -8.03 7.86 7.99
N GLY A 120 -7.71 7.71 9.28
CA GLY A 120 -6.47 7.04 9.67
C GLY A 120 -6.55 5.57 9.28
N HIS A 121 -5.52 5.03 8.61
CA HIS A 121 -5.54 3.65 8.13
C HIS A 121 -5.82 2.65 9.25
N HIS A 122 -5.15 2.82 10.40
CA HIS A 122 -5.34 2.02 11.63
C HIS A 122 -6.70 2.18 12.33
N LYS A 123 -7.65 2.94 11.74
CA LYS A 123 -9.00 3.16 12.27
C LYS A 123 -10.10 2.93 11.22
N LEU A 124 -9.79 2.33 10.07
CA LEU A 124 -10.80 2.12 9.04
C LEU A 124 -11.97 1.27 9.54
N ASP A 125 -11.69 0.28 10.38
CA ASP A 125 -12.65 -0.58 11.08
C ASP A 125 -13.64 0.20 11.98
N GLN A 126 -13.28 1.40 12.42
CA GLN A 126 -14.17 2.29 13.19
C GLN A 126 -15.14 3.09 12.30
N HIS A 127 -14.92 3.09 10.98
CA HIS A 127 -15.63 3.96 10.04
C HIS A 127 -16.31 3.22 8.88
N MET A 128 -15.91 1.97 8.62
CA MET A 128 -16.46 1.14 7.55
C MET A 128 -16.23 -0.35 7.82
N PRO A 129 -17.02 -1.24 7.20
CA PRO A 129 -16.69 -2.67 7.17
C PRO A 129 -15.32 -2.90 6.55
N VAL A 130 -14.59 -3.89 7.07
CA VAL A 130 -13.27 -4.31 6.58
C VAL A 130 -13.34 -5.79 6.26
N ILE A 131 -12.92 -6.16 5.05
CA ILE A 131 -12.62 -7.54 4.68
C ILE A 131 -11.10 -7.68 4.74
N SER A 132 -10.60 -8.60 5.56
CA SER A 132 -9.16 -8.86 5.69
C SER A 132 -8.82 -10.26 5.17
N ASP A 133 -7.76 -10.35 4.35
CA ASP A 133 -7.13 -11.61 3.89
C ASP A 133 -5.66 -11.64 4.35
N TRP A 134 -5.19 -12.78 4.81
CA TRP A 134 -3.81 -13.01 5.23
C TRP A 134 -3.20 -14.27 4.62
N ASP A 135 -3.86 -14.90 3.64
CA ASP A 135 -3.39 -16.15 3.05
C ASP A 135 -2.14 -15.93 2.20
N THR A 136 -2.07 -14.79 1.49
CA THR A 136 -0.95 -14.42 0.61
C THR A 136 -0.13 -13.29 1.22
N VAL A 137 1.20 -13.35 1.07
CA VAL A 137 2.09 -12.22 1.37
C VAL A 137 1.84 -11.12 0.34
N MET A 138 1.30 -9.98 0.76
CA MET A 138 0.79 -8.95 -0.14
C MET A 138 1.55 -7.63 -0.08
N PHE A 139 2.42 -7.42 0.90
CA PHE A 139 3.23 -6.21 1.00
C PHE A 139 4.67 -6.43 1.50
N LEU A 140 5.52 -5.47 1.15
CA LEU A 140 6.77 -5.15 1.83
C LEU A 140 6.63 -3.72 2.39
N ARG A 141 6.86 -3.55 3.69
CA ARG A 141 6.84 -2.25 4.36
C ARG A 141 8.25 -1.88 4.80
N SER A 142 8.79 -0.76 4.33
CA SER A 142 10.16 -0.34 4.63
C SER A 142 10.30 0.38 5.98
N PHE A 143 11.43 0.13 6.63
CA PHE A 143 11.85 0.78 7.86
C PHE A 143 13.33 1.14 7.73
N HIS A 144 13.65 2.43 7.87
CA HIS A 144 15.01 2.95 7.82
C HIS A 144 15.10 4.31 8.53
N ASP A 145 16.32 4.72 8.87
CA ASP A 145 16.57 5.89 9.72
C ASP A 145 16.17 7.23 9.07
N GLU A 146 16.16 7.27 7.74
CA GLU A 146 15.74 8.45 6.96
C GLU A 146 14.21 8.62 6.87
N ASN A 147 13.42 7.61 7.28
CA ASN A 147 11.96 7.70 7.19
C ASN A 147 11.46 8.84 8.10
N ASP A 148 10.60 9.73 7.61
CA ASP A 148 10.13 10.91 8.37
C ASP A 148 9.31 10.56 9.62
N SER A 149 8.77 9.34 9.69
CA SER A 149 7.93 8.92 10.80
C SER A 149 8.73 8.27 11.94
N ALA A 150 8.58 8.79 13.15
CA ALA A 150 9.26 8.27 14.34
C ALA A 150 8.99 6.77 14.57
N SER A 151 7.77 6.30 14.29
CA SER A 151 7.41 4.88 14.39
C SER A 151 8.09 3.99 13.35
N ALA A 152 8.48 4.54 12.19
CA ALA A 152 9.26 3.80 11.20
C ALA A 152 10.77 3.75 11.53
N ARG A 153 11.20 4.53 12.53
CA ARG A 153 12.55 4.50 13.12
C ARG A 153 12.64 3.61 14.37
N GLU A 154 11.52 3.09 14.87
CA GLU A 154 11.49 2.15 16.01
C GLU A 154 11.88 0.73 15.57
N LEU A 155 13.14 0.56 15.18
CA LEU A 155 13.68 -0.66 14.58
C LEU A 155 13.68 -1.86 15.52
N ASP A 156 13.76 -1.62 16.83
CA ASP A 156 13.75 -2.68 17.86
C ASP A 156 12.42 -3.44 17.96
N ARG A 157 11.38 -2.95 17.28
CA ARG A 157 10.06 -3.60 17.23
C ARG A 157 10.09 -4.90 16.40
N PHE A 158 11.02 -5.02 15.46
CA PHE A 158 11.08 -6.13 14.51
C PHE A 158 12.36 -6.96 14.67
N LYS A 159 12.24 -8.26 14.43
CA LYS A 159 13.36 -9.21 14.39
C LYS A 159 13.87 -9.33 12.96
N PHE A 160 14.52 -8.27 12.49
CA PHE A 160 15.11 -8.25 11.15
C PHE A 160 16.20 -9.32 11.01
N THR A 161 16.01 -10.21 10.03
CA THR A 161 16.99 -11.25 9.68
C THR A 161 17.30 -11.22 8.18
N PRO A 162 18.52 -11.59 7.76
CA PRO A 162 18.85 -11.70 6.35
C PRO A 162 17.90 -12.65 5.61
N LEU A 163 17.52 -12.29 4.37
CA LEU A 163 16.64 -13.13 3.57
C LEU A 163 17.27 -14.48 3.21
N THR A 164 16.48 -15.55 3.38
CA THR A 164 16.78 -16.88 2.82
C THR A 164 16.72 -16.84 1.29
N ALA A 165 17.41 -17.76 0.60
CA ALA A 165 17.37 -17.85 -0.87
C ALA A 165 15.94 -17.99 -1.43
N GLN A 166 15.05 -18.69 -0.70
CA GLN A 166 13.64 -18.79 -1.06
C GLN A 166 12.93 -17.44 -0.97
N GLN A 167 13.13 -16.69 0.11
CA GLN A 167 12.55 -15.35 0.25
C GLN A 167 13.09 -14.39 -0.80
N GLN A 168 14.38 -14.46 -1.13
CA GLN A 168 14.96 -13.65 -2.21
C GLN A 168 14.28 -13.94 -3.56
N HIS A 169 14.01 -15.22 -3.85
CA HIS A 169 13.27 -15.61 -5.04
C HIS A 169 11.85 -15.03 -5.03
N HIS A 170 11.11 -15.18 -3.93
CA HIS A 170 9.75 -14.63 -3.78
C HIS A 170 9.73 -13.11 -3.92
N PHE A 171 10.66 -12.38 -3.29
CA PHE A 171 10.74 -10.92 -3.39
C PHE A 171 10.93 -10.48 -4.85
N LYS A 172 11.76 -11.20 -5.61
CA LYS A 172 11.95 -10.94 -7.03
C LYS A 172 10.71 -11.29 -7.87
N THR A 173 10.08 -12.44 -7.65
CA THR A 173 8.96 -12.90 -8.48
C THR A 173 7.66 -12.15 -8.20
N ASP A 174 7.44 -11.84 -6.93
CA ASP A 174 6.13 -11.43 -6.39
C ASP A 174 6.05 -9.92 -6.22
N PHE A 175 7.18 -9.25 -5.95
CA PHE A 175 7.27 -7.80 -5.73
C PHE A 175 8.15 -7.08 -6.75
N ASN A 176 8.80 -7.81 -7.66
CA ASN A 176 9.80 -7.27 -8.59
C ASN A 176 10.95 -6.52 -7.86
N PHE A 177 11.31 -7.01 -6.67
CA PHE A 177 12.30 -6.40 -5.79
C PHE A 177 13.68 -7.03 -6.07
N ASP A 178 14.60 -6.27 -6.66
CA ASP A 178 15.95 -6.73 -6.98
C ASP A 178 16.92 -6.39 -5.84
N ILE A 179 17.28 -7.41 -5.06
CA ILE A 179 18.11 -7.25 -3.86
C ILE A 179 19.54 -6.85 -4.21
N ASP A 180 20.06 -7.32 -5.34
CA ASP A 180 21.42 -6.98 -5.76
C ASP A 180 21.47 -5.52 -6.21
N LEU A 181 20.43 -5.05 -6.91
CA LEU A 181 20.29 -3.63 -7.25
C LEU A 181 20.19 -2.76 -6.00
N ILE A 182 19.45 -3.18 -4.98
CA ILE A 182 19.33 -2.42 -3.72
C ILE A 182 20.68 -2.31 -3.02
N LYS A 183 21.44 -3.40 -2.90
CA LYS A 183 22.81 -3.35 -2.34
C LYS A 183 23.71 -2.38 -3.09
N GLN A 184 23.53 -2.26 -4.41
CA GLN A 184 24.33 -1.36 -5.22
C GLN A 184 23.91 0.11 -5.05
N LEU A 185 22.61 0.38 -4.92
CA LEU A 185 22.08 1.74 -4.85
C LEU A 185 22.04 2.30 -3.42
N TRP A 186 21.92 1.43 -2.41
CA TRP A 186 21.86 1.81 -1.02
C TRP A 186 23.26 2.11 -0.50
N THR A 187 23.65 3.37 -0.58
CA THR A 187 24.83 3.86 0.13
C THR A 187 24.39 4.26 1.52
N ASP A 188 24.80 3.53 2.55
CA ASP A 188 24.63 3.99 3.92
C ASP A 188 25.19 5.43 4.01
N ALA A 189 24.36 6.38 4.42
CA ALA A 189 24.74 7.79 4.56
C ALA A 189 25.67 8.00 5.76
#